data_AF-A0A4Q6VIK1-F1
#
_entry.id   AF-A0A4Q6VIK1-F1
#
_cell.length_a   1.000
_cell.length_b   1.000
_cell.length_c   1.000
_cell.angle_alpha   90.00
_cell.angle_beta   90.00
_cell.angle_gamma   90.00
#
_symmetry.space_group_name_H-M   'P 1'
#
loop_
_entity.id
_entity.type
_entity.pdbx_description
1 polymer ?
#
loop_
_entity_poly.entity_id
_entity_poly.type
_entity_poly.pdbx_seq_one_letter_code
_entity_poly.pdbx_strand_id
1 'polypeptide(L)'
;MTSVDRPTPDPASFLAVAGALEAIRDAVDAAESGTAGTGGGGAGAEDVLASLLLLRQVREQLAVWEPGLVETAREAGASWAELAHPLGVSSRQAAERRYLRNRPGASGTTGEQRVRATRERRAADRDRTAWARANAADLRRLAARITSLTGLPAAARPPVARLDQALALDDPAALLGPLREAAPSLRSAHPELAGRIDALSGPDGTAPSGRS
;
A
#
# COMPACT_ATOMS: atom_id res chain seq x y z
N MET A 1 -32.24 -12.79 -19.14
CA MET A 1 -31.14 -13.45 -18.37
C MET A 1 -29.83 -13.16 -19.08
N THR A 2 -29.22 -12.01 -18.79
CA THR A 2 -27.89 -11.64 -19.32
C THR A 2 -26.90 -11.77 -18.17
N SER A 3 -25.99 -12.72 -18.33
CA SER A 3 -24.89 -12.99 -17.40
C SER A 3 -24.03 -11.72 -17.29
N VAL A 4 -23.86 -11.22 -16.06
CA VAL A 4 -22.89 -10.15 -15.79
C VAL A 4 -21.51 -10.80 -15.82
N ASP A 5 -20.79 -10.49 -16.89
CA ASP A 5 -19.36 -10.75 -17.05
C ASP A 5 -18.62 -10.16 -15.84
N ARG A 6 -17.90 -11.01 -15.10
CA ARG A 6 -17.15 -10.60 -13.91
C ARG A 6 -15.80 -10.09 -14.40
N PRO A 7 -15.31 -8.91 -13.98
CA PRO A 7 -14.03 -8.41 -14.48
C PRO A 7 -12.92 -9.38 -14.06
N THR A 8 -12.28 -10.01 -15.04
CA THR A 8 -11.00 -10.70 -14.86
C THR A 8 -10.00 -9.69 -14.30
N PRO A 9 -9.17 -10.05 -13.31
CA PRO A 9 -8.08 -9.17 -12.90
C PRO A 9 -7.20 -8.89 -14.11
N ASP A 10 -6.97 -7.61 -14.40
CA ASP A 10 -6.06 -7.15 -15.45
C ASP A 10 -4.68 -7.83 -15.24
N PRO A 11 -4.06 -8.44 -16.27
CA PRO A 11 -2.70 -9.01 -16.17
C PRO A 11 -1.68 -8.04 -15.54
N ALA A 12 -1.85 -6.73 -15.75
CA ALA A 12 -1.04 -5.71 -15.09
C ALA A 12 -1.22 -5.70 -13.55
N SER A 13 -2.43 -5.98 -13.07
CA SER A 13 -2.75 -6.13 -11.65
C SER A 13 -2.16 -7.40 -11.05
N PHE A 14 -2.07 -8.51 -11.79
CA PHE A 14 -1.41 -9.73 -11.32
C PHE A 14 0.08 -9.53 -11.11
N LEU A 15 0.79 -8.97 -12.11
CA LEU A 15 2.23 -8.72 -12.02
C LEU A 15 2.58 -7.71 -10.91
N ALA A 16 1.74 -6.69 -10.71
CA ALA A 16 1.91 -5.76 -9.60
C ALA A 16 1.77 -6.44 -8.22
N VAL A 17 0.80 -7.34 -8.06
CA VAL A 17 0.63 -8.14 -6.83
C VAL A 17 1.80 -9.10 -6.63
N ALA A 18 2.26 -9.77 -7.69
CA ALA A 18 3.41 -10.67 -7.62
C ALA A 18 4.69 -9.93 -7.18
N GLY A 19 4.98 -8.77 -7.79
CA GLY A 19 6.13 -7.95 -7.38
C GLY A 19 6.02 -7.41 -5.95
N ALA A 20 4.82 -7.09 -5.48
CA ALA A 20 4.61 -6.69 -4.09
C ALA A 20 4.84 -7.85 -3.11
N LEU A 21 4.42 -9.07 -3.45
CA LEU A 21 4.67 -10.27 -2.64
C LEU A 21 6.17 -10.62 -2.58
N GLU A 22 6.89 -10.46 -3.68
CA GLU A 22 8.35 -10.62 -3.73
C GLU A 22 9.06 -9.62 -2.81
N ALA A 23 8.68 -8.33 -2.88
CA ALA A 23 9.25 -7.30 -2.01
C ALA A 23 8.97 -7.56 -0.52
N ILE A 24 7.78 -8.08 -0.18
CA ILE A 24 7.45 -8.48 1.21
C ILE A 24 8.33 -9.65 1.65
N ARG A 25 8.52 -10.66 0.81
CA ARG A 25 9.40 -11.80 1.11
C ARG A 25 10.83 -11.35 1.36
N ASP A 26 11.38 -10.53 0.46
CA ASP A 26 12.75 -10.03 0.58
C ASP A 26 12.94 -9.20 1.86
N ALA A 27 11.94 -8.41 2.25
CA ALA A 27 11.96 -7.66 3.51
C ALA A 27 11.92 -8.56 4.76
N VAL A 28 11.13 -9.65 4.72
CA VAL A 28 11.08 -10.65 5.79
C VAL A 28 12.41 -11.39 5.89
N ASP A 29 12.98 -11.85 4.77
CA ASP A 29 14.26 -12.54 4.72
C ASP A 29 15.40 -11.66 5.27
N ALA A 30 15.39 -10.36 4.93
CA ALA A 30 16.36 -9.39 5.44
C ALA A 30 16.24 -9.17 6.97
N ALA A 31 15.01 -9.19 7.50
CA ALA A 31 14.73 -9.08 8.92
C ALA A 31 15.15 -10.35 9.69
N GLU A 32 14.86 -11.53 9.16
CA GLU A 32 15.28 -12.82 9.75
C GLU A 32 16.80 -13.00 9.72
N SER A 33 17.46 -12.51 8.67
CA SER A 33 18.92 -12.54 8.53
C SER A 33 19.64 -11.52 9.43
N GLY A 34 18.90 -10.64 10.14
CA GLY A 34 19.47 -9.58 10.97
C GLY A 34 20.20 -8.48 10.18
N THR A 35 20.05 -8.47 8.86
CA THR A 35 20.67 -7.47 7.97
C THR A 35 19.91 -6.14 7.96
N ALA A 36 18.63 -6.18 8.36
CA ALA A 36 17.80 -5.00 8.58
C ALA A 36 18.08 -4.38 9.97
N GLY A 37 19.20 -3.67 10.10
CA GLY A 37 19.41 -2.64 11.13
C GLY A 37 19.76 -3.12 12.54
N THR A 38 21.04 -2.95 12.92
CA THR A 38 21.55 -3.03 14.30
C THR A 38 21.27 -1.74 15.09
N GLY A 39 20.00 -1.36 15.23
CA GLY A 39 19.59 -0.24 16.09
C GLY A 39 19.60 -0.66 17.56
N GLY A 40 20.73 -0.50 18.25
CA GLY A 40 20.96 -0.90 19.66
C GLY A 40 20.21 -0.08 20.72
N GLY A 41 18.91 0.18 20.53
CA GLY A 41 18.01 0.73 21.55
C GLY A 41 16.72 -0.08 21.54
N GLY A 42 16.34 -0.65 22.69
CA GLY A 42 15.15 -1.51 22.78
C GLY A 42 13.89 -0.80 22.28
N ALA A 43 13.11 -1.50 21.45
CA ALA A 43 11.85 -1.00 20.92
C ALA A 43 10.93 -0.56 22.06
N GLY A 44 10.45 0.68 22.01
CA GLY A 44 9.47 1.19 22.96
C GLY A 44 8.10 0.53 22.75
N ALA A 45 7.20 0.69 23.72
CA ALA A 45 5.84 0.15 23.61
C ALA A 45 5.08 0.71 22.38
N GLU A 46 5.34 1.96 22.00
CA GLU A 46 4.76 2.60 20.82
C GLU A 46 5.24 1.95 19.50
N ASP A 47 6.53 1.62 19.41
CA ASP A 47 7.10 0.93 18.23
C ASP A 47 6.49 -0.46 18.03
N VAL A 48 6.25 -1.17 19.14
CA VAL A 48 5.59 -2.49 19.12
C VAL A 48 4.13 -2.36 18.66
N LEU A 49 3.40 -1.36 19.15
CA LEU A 49 2.01 -1.13 18.75
C LEU A 49 1.90 -0.72 17.29
N ALA A 50 2.77 0.16 16.79
CA ALA A 50 2.85 0.52 15.39
C ALA A 50 3.15 -0.71 14.51
N SER A 51 4.10 -1.55 14.93
CA SER A 51 4.43 -2.80 14.23
C SER A 51 3.25 -3.76 14.16
N LEU A 52 2.42 -3.85 15.22
CA LEU A 52 1.21 -4.67 15.22
C LEU A 52 0.12 -4.14 14.29
N LEU A 53 -0.04 -2.82 14.19
CA LEU A 53 -0.96 -2.19 13.24
C LEU A 53 -0.54 -2.45 11.79
N LEU A 54 0.75 -2.27 11.50
CA LEU A 54 1.31 -2.58 10.18
C LEU A 54 1.11 -4.05 9.82
N LEU A 55 1.40 -4.96 10.75
CA LEU A 55 1.17 -6.40 10.56
C LEU A 55 -0.28 -6.73 10.25
N ARG A 56 -1.23 -6.07 10.94
CA ARG A 56 -2.66 -6.22 10.66
C ARG A 56 -3.00 -5.75 9.24
N GLN A 57 -2.51 -4.58 8.83
CA GLN A 57 -2.76 -4.03 7.51
C GLN A 57 -2.22 -4.93 6.39
N VAL A 58 -1.00 -5.45 6.57
CA VAL A 58 -0.41 -6.41 5.62
C VAL A 58 -1.27 -7.66 5.52
N ARG A 59 -1.69 -8.25 6.65
CA ARG A 59 -2.58 -9.42 6.65
C ARG A 59 -3.91 -9.16 5.95
N GLU A 60 -4.51 -7.99 6.16
CA GLU A 60 -5.74 -7.58 5.48
C GLU A 60 -5.51 -7.47 3.96
N GLN A 61 -4.41 -6.86 3.52
CA GLN A 61 -4.10 -6.74 2.10
C GLN A 61 -3.82 -8.09 1.43
N LEU A 62 -3.10 -8.99 2.10
CA LEU A 62 -2.85 -10.36 1.63
C LEU A 62 -4.17 -11.15 1.49
N ALA A 63 -5.09 -10.99 2.45
CA ALA A 63 -6.39 -11.65 2.39
C ALA A 63 -7.25 -11.14 1.22
N VAL A 64 -7.09 -9.89 0.80
CA VAL A 64 -7.75 -9.33 -0.39
C VAL A 64 -7.16 -9.89 -1.69
N TRP A 65 -5.84 -10.10 -1.75
CA TRP A 65 -5.18 -10.60 -2.96
C TRP A 65 -5.38 -12.11 -3.19
N GLU A 66 -5.45 -12.92 -2.12
CA GLU A 66 -5.55 -14.39 -2.22
C GLU A 66 -6.69 -14.88 -3.15
N PRO A 67 -7.94 -14.41 -3.04
CA PRO A 67 -9.02 -14.83 -3.94
C PRO A 67 -8.76 -14.48 -5.41
N GLY A 68 -8.14 -13.33 -5.68
CA GLY A 68 -7.80 -12.91 -7.05
C GLY A 68 -6.72 -13.80 -7.67
N LEU A 69 -5.69 -14.15 -6.91
CA LEU A 69 -4.65 -15.09 -7.35
C LEU A 69 -5.20 -16.49 -7.62
N VAL A 70 -6.13 -16.95 -6.76
CA VAL A 70 -6.84 -18.22 -6.98
C VAL A 70 -7.68 -18.15 -8.26
N GLU A 71 -8.41 -17.07 -8.51
CA GLU A 71 -9.19 -16.89 -9.74
C GLU A 71 -8.30 -16.88 -10.99
N THR A 72 -7.20 -16.12 -10.99
CA THR A 72 -6.21 -16.11 -12.09
C THR A 72 -5.63 -17.50 -12.35
N ALA A 73 -5.28 -18.25 -11.30
CA ALA A 73 -4.78 -19.62 -11.46
C ALA A 73 -5.85 -20.57 -12.01
N ARG A 74 -7.11 -20.43 -11.57
CA ARG A 74 -8.24 -21.21 -12.08
C ARG A 74 -8.53 -20.92 -13.56
N GLU A 75 -8.42 -19.67 -13.98
CA GLU A 75 -8.55 -19.23 -15.38
C GLU A 75 -7.40 -19.77 -16.24
N ALA A 76 -6.19 -19.85 -15.70
CA ALA A 76 -5.04 -20.50 -16.34
C ALA A 76 -5.13 -22.05 -16.36
N GLY A 77 -6.20 -22.64 -15.80
CA GLY A 77 -6.47 -24.07 -15.85
C GLY A 77 -6.06 -24.88 -14.60
N ALA A 78 -5.47 -24.25 -13.59
CA ALA A 78 -5.03 -24.95 -12.38
C ALA A 78 -6.22 -25.57 -11.63
N SER A 79 -6.16 -26.86 -11.32
CA SER A 79 -7.17 -27.55 -10.54
C SER A 79 -7.11 -27.19 -9.05
N TRP A 80 -8.21 -27.41 -8.33
CA TRP A 80 -8.23 -27.27 -6.87
C TRP A 80 -7.22 -28.18 -6.14
N ALA A 81 -6.80 -29.28 -6.77
CA ALA A 81 -5.79 -30.17 -6.21
C ALA A 81 -4.39 -29.52 -6.31
N GLU A 82 -4.08 -28.90 -7.46
CA GLU A 82 -2.83 -28.15 -7.67
C GLU A 82 -2.76 -26.90 -6.78
N LEU A 83 -3.91 -26.27 -6.49
CA LEU A 83 -4.00 -25.13 -5.58
C LEU A 83 -3.84 -25.48 -4.10
N ALA A 84 -4.00 -26.75 -3.71
CA ALA A 84 -3.96 -27.14 -2.31
C ALA A 84 -2.60 -26.86 -1.66
N HIS A 85 -1.52 -27.22 -2.36
CA HIS A 85 -0.16 -27.02 -1.85
C HIS A 85 0.20 -25.53 -1.71
N PRO A 86 0.01 -24.66 -2.73
CA PRO A 86 0.24 -23.21 -2.60
C PRO A 86 -0.61 -22.52 -1.53
N LEU A 87 -1.84 -23.00 -1.27
CA LEU A 87 -2.71 -22.44 -0.22
C LEU A 87 -2.42 -22.96 1.19
N GLY A 88 -1.40 -23.84 1.34
CA GLY A 88 -1.00 -24.42 2.62
C GLY A 88 -2.04 -25.37 3.21
N VAL A 89 -2.84 -26.04 2.36
CA VAL A 89 -3.88 -26.97 2.79
C VAL A 89 -3.64 -28.38 2.24
N SER A 90 -4.08 -29.39 3.00
CA SER A 90 -3.76 -30.79 2.69
C SER A 90 -4.61 -31.43 1.61
N SER A 91 -5.68 -30.76 1.14
CA SER A 91 -6.60 -31.36 0.17
C SER A 91 -7.30 -30.36 -0.74
N ARG A 92 -7.76 -30.89 -1.87
CA ARG A 92 -8.63 -30.19 -2.84
C ARG A 92 -9.83 -29.53 -2.15
N GLN A 93 -10.55 -30.28 -1.32
CA GLN A 93 -11.75 -29.77 -0.64
C GLN A 93 -11.39 -28.67 0.36
N ALA A 94 -10.25 -28.77 1.04
CA ALA A 94 -9.78 -27.73 1.94
C ALA A 94 -9.44 -26.43 1.19
N ALA A 95 -8.85 -26.53 0.00
CA ALA A 95 -8.55 -25.41 -0.88
C ALA A 95 -9.83 -24.70 -1.34
N GLU A 96 -10.79 -25.47 -1.87
CA GLU A 96 -12.10 -24.96 -2.29
C GLU A 96 -12.85 -24.29 -1.13
N ARG A 97 -12.89 -24.93 0.05
CA ARG A 97 -13.55 -24.37 1.23
C ARG A 97 -12.89 -23.08 1.72
N ARG A 98 -11.55 -22.97 1.66
CA ARG A 98 -10.83 -21.73 2.01
C ARG A 98 -11.19 -20.61 1.06
N TYR A 99 -11.12 -20.86 -0.24
CA TYR A 99 -11.52 -19.90 -1.25
C TYR A 99 -12.97 -19.44 -1.07
N LEU A 100 -13.92 -20.36 -0.86
CA LEU A 100 -15.33 -20.00 -0.68
C LEU A 100 -15.59 -19.14 0.57
N ARG A 101 -14.83 -19.33 1.67
CA ARG A 101 -14.91 -18.47 2.86
C ARG A 101 -14.33 -17.08 2.63
N ASN A 102 -13.23 -17.01 1.90
CA ASN A 102 -12.48 -15.78 1.65
C ASN A 102 -12.97 -15.03 0.40
N ARG A 103 -13.89 -15.61 -0.35
CA ARG A 103 -14.38 -15.05 -1.61
C ARG A 103 -15.12 -13.75 -1.34
N PRO A 104 -14.71 -12.64 -1.96
CA PRO A 104 -15.54 -11.45 -2.01
C PRO A 104 -16.79 -11.75 -2.84
N GLY A 105 -17.91 -11.97 -2.16
CA GLY A 105 -19.24 -11.84 -2.76
C GLY A 105 -19.87 -13.05 -3.45
N ALA A 106 -19.61 -14.30 -3.06
CA ALA A 106 -20.46 -15.41 -3.53
C ALA A 106 -20.87 -16.37 -2.40
N SER A 107 -21.63 -15.83 -1.46
CA SER A 107 -22.74 -16.48 -0.74
C SER A 107 -23.47 -15.37 0.04
N GLY A 108 -24.42 -14.69 -0.62
CA GLY A 108 -25.26 -13.65 0.00
C GLY A 108 -24.58 -12.30 0.26
N THR A 109 -24.47 -11.44 -0.76
CA THR A 109 -24.10 -10.03 -0.55
C THR A 109 -25.32 -9.24 -0.07
N THR A 110 -25.50 -9.10 1.25
CA THR A 110 -26.49 -8.16 1.79
C THR A 110 -26.02 -6.72 1.53
N GLY A 111 -26.96 -5.78 1.32
CA GLY A 111 -26.66 -4.36 1.08
C GLY A 111 -25.74 -3.73 2.12
N GLU A 112 -25.70 -4.30 3.33
CA GLU A 112 -24.81 -3.92 4.44
C GLU A 112 -23.32 -4.03 4.11
N GLN A 113 -22.91 -4.98 3.27
CA GLN A 113 -21.49 -5.13 2.93
C GLN A 113 -21.02 -4.10 1.91
N ARG A 114 -21.88 -3.67 0.95
CA ARG A 114 -21.59 -2.51 0.09
C ARG A 114 -21.48 -1.23 0.91
N VAL A 115 -22.37 -1.09 1.88
CA VAL A 115 -22.33 0.02 2.84
C VAL A 115 -21.06 -0.05 3.66
N ARG A 116 -20.62 -1.23 4.13
CA ARG A 116 -19.38 -1.40 4.88
C ARG A 116 -18.13 -1.09 4.05
N ALA A 117 -17.98 -1.64 2.84
CA ALA A 117 -16.84 -1.31 1.97
C ALA A 117 -16.78 0.19 1.63
N THR A 118 -17.95 0.82 1.44
CA THR A 118 -18.03 2.27 1.22
C THR A 118 -17.68 3.05 2.49
N ARG A 119 -18.13 2.58 3.67
CA ARG A 119 -17.80 3.17 4.97
C ARG A 119 -16.32 3.04 5.29
N GLU A 120 -15.72 1.89 4.98
CA GLU A 120 -14.29 1.62 5.15
C GLU A 120 -13.46 2.48 4.20
N ARG A 121 -13.84 2.57 2.91
CA ARG A 121 -13.18 3.49 1.97
C ARG A 121 -13.27 4.93 2.45
N ARG A 122 -14.43 5.37 2.95
CA ARG A 122 -14.60 6.71 3.54
C ARG A 122 -13.86 6.88 4.87
N ALA A 123 -13.67 5.82 5.65
CA ALA A 123 -12.87 5.85 6.87
C ALA A 123 -11.40 6.02 6.52
N ALA A 124 -10.86 5.18 5.64
CA ALA A 124 -9.49 5.28 5.16
C ALA A 124 -9.19 6.64 4.49
N ASP A 125 -10.15 7.21 3.76
CA ASP A 125 -10.01 8.54 3.19
C ASP A 125 -9.98 9.63 4.27
N ARG A 126 -10.89 9.56 5.25
CA ARG A 126 -10.89 10.47 6.41
C ARG A 126 -9.60 10.38 7.22
N ASP A 127 -9.09 9.17 7.45
CA ASP A 127 -7.87 8.93 8.22
C ASP A 127 -6.66 9.50 7.47
N ARG A 128 -6.59 9.30 6.14
CA ARG A 128 -5.56 9.91 5.29
C ARG A 128 -5.62 11.43 5.32
N THR A 129 -6.79 12.03 5.21
CA THR A 129 -6.95 13.49 5.28
C THR A 129 -6.61 14.03 6.67
N ALA A 130 -7.02 13.34 7.74
CA ALA A 130 -6.69 13.74 9.11
C ALA A 130 -5.18 13.71 9.36
N TRP A 131 -4.52 12.65 8.92
CA TRP A 131 -3.08 12.53 8.97
C TRP A 131 -2.37 13.63 8.15
N ALA A 132 -2.84 13.91 6.93
CA ALA A 132 -2.27 14.96 6.09
C ALA A 132 -2.41 16.35 6.73
N ARG A 133 -3.52 16.60 7.43
CA ARG A 133 -3.73 17.83 8.20
C ARG A 133 -2.80 17.91 9.41
N ALA A 134 -2.59 16.80 10.13
CA ALA A 134 -1.63 16.75 11.24
C ALA A 134 -0.19 17.01 10.78
N ASN A 135 0.17 16.58 9.55
CA ASN A 135 1.50 16.72 8.97
C ASN A 135 1.64 17.88 7.97
N ALA A 136 0.65 18.79 7.93
CA ALA A 136 0.51 19.76 6.85
C ALA A 136 1.72 20.70 6.70
N ALA A 137 2.34 21.09 7.82
CA ALA A 137 3.50 21.97 7.82
C ALA A 137 4.71 21.29 7.15
N ASP A 138 4.94 20.01 7.41
CA ASP A 138 6.05 19.26 6.81
C ASP A 138 5.79 18.96 5.34
N LEU A 139 4.56 18.59 4.98
CA LEU A 139 4.16 18.40 3.58
C LEU A 139 4.38 19.68 2.76
N ARG A 140 3.96 20.85 3.28
CA ARG A 140 4.17 22.14 2.59
C ARG A 140 5.63 22.55 2.53
N ARG A 141 6.41 22.37 3.60
CA ARG A 141 7.86 22.64 3.60
C ARG A 141 8.58 21.79 2.55
N LEU A 142 8.25 20.50 2.48
CA LEU A 142 8.87 19.58 1.55
C LEU A 142 8.46 19.92 0.11
N ALA A 143 7.19 20.22 -0.12
CA ALA A 143 6.68 20.66 -1.41
C ALA A 143 7.36 21.95 -1.90
N ALA A 144 7.42 22.99 -1.07
CA ALA A 144 8.09 24.25 -1.39
C ALA A 144 9.59 24.07 -1.68
N ARG A 145 10.25 23.17 -0.94
CA ARG A 145 11.65 22.83 -1.20
C ARG A 145 11.83 22.18 -2.57
N ILE A 146 10.96 21.25 -2.95
CA ILE A 146 11.01 20.58 -4.25
C ILE A 146 10.74 21.56 -5.40
N THR A 147 9.75 22.45 -5.28
CA THR A 147 9.43 23.43 -6.33
C THR A 147 10.53 24.48 -6.51
N SER A 148 11.34 24.72 -5.47
CA SER A 148 12.52 25.60 -5.56
C SER A 148 13.74 24.96 -6.23
N LEU A 149 13.74 23.65 -6.50
CA LEU A 149 14.88 22.98 -7.13
C LEU A 149 15.00 23.37 -8.61
N THR A 150 16.19 23.82 -8.99
CA THR A 150 16.54 24.10 -10.38
C THR A 150 17.32 22.93 -11.00
N GLY A 151 17.31 22.81 -12.33
CA GLY A 151 18.05 21.76 -13.03
C GLY A 151 17.44 20.35 -12.96
N LEU A 152 16.15 20.25 -12.64
CA LEU A 152 15.45 18.97 -12.54
C LEU A 152 15.35 18.24 -13.90
N PRO A 153 15.46 16.89 -13.89
CA PRO A 153 15.29 16.09 -15.10
C PRO A 153 13.87 16.25 -15.67
N ALA A 154 13.70 16.09 -16.99
CA ALA A 154 12.43 16.31 -17.66
C ALA A 154 11.27 15.48 -17.05
N ALA A 155 11.55 14.27 -16.58
CA ALA A 155 10.59 13.39 -15.91
C ALA A 155 10.05 13.95 -14.58
N ALA A 156 10.80 14.81 -13.88
CA ALA A 156 10.37 15.43 -12.63
C ALA A 156 9.46 16.65 -12.86
N ARG A 157 9.46 17.25 -14.05
CA ARG A 157 8.75 18.51 -14.32
C ARG A 157 7.22 18.40 -14.16
N PRO A 158 6.54 17.37 -14.70
CA PRO A 158 5.08 17.27 -14.54
C PRO A 158 4.63 17.05 -13.08
N PRO A 159 5.23 16.15 -12.28
CA PRO A 159 4.93 16.03 -10.85
C PRO A 159 5.19 17.33 -10.08
N VAL A 160 6.28 18.04 -10.36
CA VAL A 160 6.63 19.31 -9.70
C VAL A 160 5.62 20.41 -10.02
N ALA A 161 5.12 20.48 -11.26
CA ALA A 161 4.05 21.41 -11.63
C ALA A 161 2.73 21.10 -10.91
N ARG A 162 2.38 19.82 -10.71
CA ARG A 162 1.21 19.44 -9.89
C ARG A 162 1.40 19.75 -8.41
N LEU A 163 2.63 19.63 -7.91
CA LEU A 163 3.03 20.03 -6.57
C LEU A 163 2.82 21.53 -6.34
N ASP A 164 3.24 22.34 -7.32
CA ASP A 164 3.05 23.79 -7.30
C ASP A 164 1.56 24.17 -7.30
N GLN A 165 0.74 23.49 -8.13
CA GLN A 165 -0.71 23.65 -8.12
C GLN A 165 -1.33 23.22 -6.77
N ALA A 166 -0.87 22.11 -6.20
CA ALA A 166 -1.38 21.60 -4.93
C ALA A 166 -0.99 22.49 -3.73
N LEU A 167 0.12 23.24 -3.80
CA LEU A 167 0.48 24.23 -2.79
C LEU A 167 -0.51 25.40 -2.72
N ALA A 168 -1.22 25.69 -3.82
CA ALA A 168 -2.28 26.70 -3.85
C ALA A 168 -3.62 26.21 -3.27
N LEU A 169 -3.74 24.91 -2.95
CA LEU A 169 -4.93 24.34 -2.36
C LEU A 169 -4.88 24.37 -0.82
N ASP A 170 -6.03 24.57 -0.20
CA ASP A 170 -6.15 24.59 1.27
C ASP A 170 -5.92 23.20 1.90
N ASP A 171 -6.27 22.14 1.17
CA ASP A 171 -6.19 20.76 1.67
C ASP A 171 -4.78 20.16 1.48
N PRO A 172 -4.02 19.91 2.57
CA PRO A 172 -2.69 19.31 2.48
C PRO A 172 -2.70 17.87 1.95
N ALA A 173 -3.85 17.16 1.96
CA ALA A 173 -3.95 15.83 1.38
C ALA A 173 -3.67 15.83 -0.14
N ALA A 174 -3.92 16.96 -0.82
CA ALA A 174 -3.64 17.12 -2.25
C ALA A 174 -2.14 17.05 -2.59
N LEU A 175 -1.25 17.28 -1.63
CA LEU A 175 0.19 17.23 -1.83
C LEU A 175 0.73 15.80 -1.92
N LEU A 176 0.02 14.81 -1.36
CA LEU A 176 0.53 13.44 -1.21
C LEU A 176 0.74 12.72 -2.55
N GLY A 177 -0.21 12.85 -3.48
CA GLY A 177 -0.09 12.24 -4.81
C GLY A 177 1.13 12.78 -5.57
N PRO A 178 1.20 14.11 -5.81
CA PRO A 178 2.33 14.74 -6.49
C PRO A 178 3.70 14.48 -5.84
N LEU A 179 3.77 14.44 -4.49
CA LEU A 179 5.00 14.10 -3.77
C LEU A 179 5.48 12.68 -4.08
N ARG A 180 4.60 11.69 -4.03
CA ARG A 180 4.93 10.29 -4.36
C ARG A 180 5.33 10.13 -5.82
N GLU A 181 4.70 10.87 -6.73
CA GLU A 181 5.06 10.88 -8.14
C GLU A 181 6.44 11.52 -8.41
N ALA A 182 6.86 12.50 -7.61
CA ALA A 182 8.16 13.15 -7.75
C ALA A 182 9.32 12.28 -7.22
N ALA A 183 9.08 11.41 -6.22
CA ALA A 183 10.12 10.65 -5.52
C ALA A 183 11.05 9.82 -6.43
N PRO A 184 10.57 9.07 -7.44
CA PRO A 184 11.45 8.28 -8.32
C PRO A 184 12.45 9.13 -9.10
N SER A 185 12.02 10.31 -9.58
CA SER A 185 12.87 11.21 -10.37
C SER A 185 13.88 11.97 -9.51
N LEU A 186 13.61 12.10 -8.21
CA LEU A 186 14.52 12.74 -7.23
C LEU A 186 15.56 11.77 -6.69
N ARG A 187 15.37 10.46 -6.82
CA ARG A 187 16.22 9.45 -6.17
C ARG A 187 17.68 9.47 -6.62
N SER A 188 17.95 9.84 -7.87
CA SER A 188 19.31 9.92 -8.41
C SER A 188 20.05 11.21 -8.03
N ALA A 189 19.35 12.34 -8.02
CA ALA A 189 19.95 13.67 -7.77
C ALA A 189 19.84 14.12 -6.31
N HIS A 190 18.80 13.66 -5.59
CA HIS A 190 18.44 14.10 -4.24
C HIS A 190 17.89 12.91 -3.41
N PRO A 191 18.71 11.89 -3.12
CA PRO A 191 18.27 10.68 -2.41
C PRO A 191 17.68 10.98 -1.02
N GLU A 192 18.21 11.98 -0.31
CA GLU A 192 17.69 12.44 0.99
C GLU A 192 16.25 12.98 0.90
N LEU A 193 15.90 13.67 -0.20
CA LEU A 193 14.54 14.17 -0.41
C LEU A 193 13.60 13.02 -0.75
N ALA A 194 14.04 12.07 -1.59
CA ALA A 194 13.25 10.88 -1.89
C ALA A 194 12.98 10.05 -0.63
N GLY A 195 14.00 9.81 0.21
CA GLY A 195 13.85 9.11 1.49
C GLY A 195 12.90 9.83 2.45
N ARG A 196 12.92 11.16 2.48
CA ARG A 196 11.99 11.94 3.30
C ARG A 196 10.55 11.91 2.78
N ILE A 197 10.36 11.88 1.45
CA ILE A 197 9.03 11.65 0.85
C ILE A 197 8.55 10.26 1.21
N ASP A 198 9.39 9.24 1.10
CA ASP A 198 9.04 7.85 1.39
C ASP A 198 8.70 7.67 2.88
N ALA A 199 9.42 8.33 3.79
CA ALA A 199 9.12 8.34 5.23
C ALA A 199 7.79 9.03 5.55
N LEU A 200 7.47 10.15 4.88
CA LEU A 200 6.19 10.87 5.06
C LEU A 200 5.02 10.22 4.30
N SER A 201 5.30 9.39 3.29
CA SER A 201 4.30 8.70 2.46
C SER A 201 4.17 7.22 2.79
N GLY A 202 4.96 6.74 3.76
CA GLY A 202 4.88 5.39 4.33
C GLY A 202 3.54 5.13 4.99
N PRO A 203 3.21 3.87 5.30
CA PRO A 203 1.89 3.48 5.82
C PRO A 203 1.48 4.24 7.09
N ASP A 204 2.46 4.67 7.90
CA ASP A 204 2.29 5.58 9.02
C ASP A 204 3.30 6.73 8.87
N GLY A 205 2.87 7.90 8.41
CA GLY A 205 3.74 9.07 8.39
C GLY A 205 3.94 9.64 9.79
N THR A 206 4.70 8.97 10.62
CA THR A 206 5.04 9.45 11.96
C THR A 206 6.27 10.35 11.86
N ALA A 207 6.08 11.66 12.04
CA ALA A 207 7.18 12.60 12.19
C ALA A 207 7.94 12.33 13.50
N PRO A 208 9.28 12.46 13.54
CA PRO A 208 10.02 12.43 14.79
C PRO A 208 9.67 13.67 15.63
N SER A 209 8.96 13.47 16.74
CA SER A 209 8.74 14.51 17.74
C SER A 209 10.09 15.02 18.26
N GLY A 210 10.30 16.32 18.10
CA GLY A 210 11.58 16.99 18.36
C GLY A 210 11.96 17.06 19.85
N ARG A 211 13.28 17.04 20.02
CA ARG A 211 14.14 17.50 21.13
C ARG A 211 13.48 18.42 22.17
N SER A 212 13.81 18.14 23.43
CA SER A 212 14.39 19.13 24.35
C SER A 212 15.66 18.53 24.94
#